data_AF-A0A3N6GU00-F1
#
_entry.id   AF-A0A3N6GU00-F1
#
_cell.length_a   1.000
_cell.length_b   1.000
_cell.length_c   1.000
_cell.angle_alpha   90.00
_cell.angle_beta   90.00
_cell.angle_gamma   90.00
#
_symmetry.space_group_name_H-M   'P 1'
#
loop_
_entity.id
_entity.type
_entity.pdbx_description
1 polymer ?
#
loop_
_entity_poly.entity_id
_entity_poly.type
_entity_poly.pdbx_seq_one_letter_code
_entity_poly.pdbx_strand_id
1 'polypeptide(L)'
;MVMLASFLVHTSEHRVRDGMLRTCRKHVKDGGVVLIQREGADYHTDLPRERIHPAGYTVRIVSAEPVGDGVDSVHAEYVFDDARWTQTFRSRELSKEQFESHLAAAGLTVDRYLTDDGIWVRAVPERPRSE
;
A
#
# COMPACT_ATOMS: atom_id res chain seq x y z
N MET A 1 2.17 -12.56 -13.20
CA MET A 1 1.96 -11.29 -12.48
C MET A 1 1.69 -11.64 -11.02
N VAL A 2 2.21 -10.84 -10.10
CA VAL A 2 1.90 -10.92 -8.67
C VAL A 2 1.22 -9.63 -8.25
N MET A 3 0.30 -9.66 -7.29
CA MET A 3 -0.38 -8.48 -6.77
C MET A 3 -0.24 -8.42 -5.24
N LEU A 4 0.18 -7.26 -4.74
CA LEU A 4 0.19 -6.90 -3.33
C LEU A 4 -0.75 -5.70 -3.13
N ALA A 5 -2.05 -6.00 -3.00
CA ALA A 5 -3.10 -5.01 -2.88
C ALA A 5 -3.49 -4.74 -1.41
N SER A 6 -4.57 -4.00 -1.20
CA SER A 6 -5.14 -3.66 0.12
C SER A 6 -4.17 -2.90 1.02
N PHE A 7 -3.30 -2.07 0.42
CA PHE A 7 -2.30 -1.27 1.13
C PHE A 7 -1.35 -2.09 2.02
N LEU A 8 -1.23 -3.41 1.81
CA LEU A 8 -0.49 -4.33 2.68
C LEU A 8 0.98 -3.97 2.88
N VAL A 9 1.57 -3.24 1.93
CA VAL A 9 2.95 -2.73 2.05
C VAL A 9 3.11 -1.74 3.23
N HIS A 10 2.03 -1.13 3.70
CA HIS A 10 1.97 -0.22 4.85
C HIS A 10 1.69 -0.93 6.19
N THR A 11 1.75 -2.26 6.24
CA THR A 11 1.54 -3.01 7.49
C THR A 11 2.45 -2.51 8.63
N SER A 12 1.97 -2.57 9.86
CA SER A 12 2.67 -2.03 11.04
C SER A 12 4.07 -2.62 11.25
N GLU A 13 4.20 -3.94 11.04
CA GLU A 13 5.45 -4.70 11.24
C GLU A 13 6.33 -4.68 9.99
N HIS A 14 7.48 -4.01 10.08
CA HIS A 14 8.45 -3.92 8.98
C HIS A 14 8.85 -5.28 8.42
N ARG A 15 9.06 -6.27 9.29
CA ARG A 15 9.45 -7.63 8.89
C ARG A 15 8.38 -8.31 8.04
N VAL A 16 7.11 -8.02 8.29
CA VAL A 16 5.98 -8.56 7.52
C VAL A 16 5.96 -7.94 6.13
N ARG A 17 6.08 -6.61 6.01
CA ARG A 17 6.24 -5.92 4.73
C ARG A 17 7.38 -6.51 3.92
N ASP A 18 8.57 -6.59 4.51
CA ASP A 18 9.76 -7.07 3.80
C ASP A 18 9.60 -8.55 3.38
N GLY A 19 8.93 -9.36 4.21
CA GLY A 19 8.57 -10.74 3.88
C GLY A 19 7.60 -10.85 2.71
N MET A 20 6.57 -9.99 2.67
CA MET A 20 5.64 -9.91 1.54
C MET A 20 6.33 -9.50 0.25
N LEU A 21 7.23 -8.50 0.29
CA LEU A 21 7.99 -8.05 -0.88
C LEU A 21 8.95 -9.13 -1.41
N ARG A 22 9.70 -9.81 -0.53
CA ARG A 22 10.54 -10.96 -0.92
C ARG A 22 9.70 -12.11 -1.51
N THR A 23 8.52 -12.35 -0.97
CA THR A 23 7.57 -13.33 -1.51
C THR A 23 7.11 -12.92 -2.91
N CYS A 24 6.77 -11.65 -3.11
CA CYS A 24 6.45 -11.13 -4.45
C CYS A 24 7.60 -11.35 -5.42
N ARG A 25 8.85 -11.03 -5.02
CA ARG A 25 10.04 -11.27 -5.84
C ARG A 25 10.23 -12.74 -6.20
N LYS A 26 10.01 -13.66 -5.25
CA LYS A 26 10.14 -15.12 -5.47
C LYS A 26 9.13 -15.66 -6.48
N HIS A 27 7.93 -15.09 -6.52
CA HIS A 27 6.82 -15.61 -7.34
C HIS A 27 6.64 -14.90 -8.69
N VAL A 28 7.30 -13.76 -8.90
CA VAL A 28 7.33 -13.09 -10.20
C VAL A 28 8.51 -13.62 -11.04
N LYS A 29 8.24 -13.92 -12.31
CA LYS A 29 9.29 -14.25 -13.30
C LYS A 29 10.09 -12.99 -13.64
N ASP A 30 11.31 -13.13 -14.16
CA ASP A 30 12.17 -11.97 -14.46
C ASP A 30 11.58 -10.98 -15.48
N GLY A 31 10.78 -11.45 -16.45
CA GLY A 31 10.00 -10.60 -17.36
C GLY A 31 8.60 -10.23 -16.85
N GLY A 32 8.30 -10.55 -15.59
CA GLY A 32 7.00 -10.35 -14.97
C GLY A 32 6.85 -8.99 -14.28
N VAL A 33 5.69 -8.80 -13.67
CA VAL A 33 5.34 -7.57 -12.94
C VAL A 33 4.76 -7.90 -11.57
N VAL A 34 5.05 -7.04 -10.61
CA VAL A 34 4.39 -6.96 -9.31
C VAL A 34 3.56 -5.68 -9.30
N LEU A 35 2.24 -5.81 -9.17
CA LEU A 35 1.35 -4.67 -8.96
C LEU A 35 1.18 -4.45 -7.46
N ILE A 36 1.46 -3.24 -6.99
CA ILE A 36 1.41 -2.90 -5.58
C ILE A 36 0.45 -1.74 -5.39
N GLN A 37 -0.46 -1.89 -4.44
CA GLN A 37 -1.29 -0.81 -3.95
C GLN A 37 -0.62 -0.23 -2.69
N ARG A 38 -0.31 1.07 -2.72
CA ARG A 38 0.27 1.83 -1.61
C ARG A 38 -0.61 3.02 -1.24
N GLU A 39 -0.45 3.55 -0.04
CA GLU A 39 -1.14 4.74 0.41
C GLU A 39 -0.53 5.99 -0.25
N GLY A 40 -1.38 6.97 -0.55
CA GLY A 40 -0.96 8.32 -0.99
C GLY A 40 -0.39 9.13 0.18
N ALA A 41 0.22 10.29 -0.13
CA ALA A 41 0.93 11.10 0.86
C ALA A 41 0.04 11.70 1.96
N ASP A 42 -1.25 11.90 1.70
CA ASP A 42 -2.23 12.53 2.59
C ASP A 42 -3.10 11.51 3.34
N TYR A 43 -2.67 10.24 3.41
CA TYR A 43 -3.57 9.16 3.83
C TYR A 43 -3.96 9.15 5.31
N HIS A 44 -3.17 9.85 6.12
CA HIS A 44 -3.27 9.90 7.58
C HIS A 44 -3.63 11.30 8.10
N THR A 45 -3.78 12.29 7.21
CA THR A 45 -4.07 13.68 7.57
C THR A 45 -5.49 14.07 7.17
N ASP A 46 -5.94 15.26 7.62
CA ASP A 46 -7.22 15.87 7.23
C ASP A 46 -8.45 14.96 7.49
N LEU A 47 -8.46 14.32 8.66
CA LEU A 47 -9.52 13.40 9.08
C LEU A 47 -10.60 14.12 9.93
N PRO A 48 -11.89 13.74 9.79
CA PRO A 48 -12.39 12.67 8.92
C PRO A 48 -12.44 13.08 7.45
N ARG A 49 -12.16 12.12 6.56
CA ARG A 49 -12.26 12.32 5.09
C ARG A 49 -13.13 11.27 4.45
N GLU A 50 -13.80 11.67 3.38
CA GLU A 50 -14.77 10.84 2.66
C GLU A 50 -14.51 10.86 1.16
N ARG A 51 -14.75 9.73 0.52
CA ARG A 51 -14.82 9.63 -0.94
C ARG A 51 -15.96 8.71 -1.37
N ILE A 52 -16.60 9.05 -2.46
CA ILE A 52 -17.56 8.17 -3.14
C ILE A 52 -16.76 7.21 -4.02
N HIS A 53 -16.89 5.92 -3.74
CA HIS A 53 -16.30 4.88 -4.57
C HIS A 53 -17.07 4.82 -5.92
N PRO A 54 -16.41 4.56 -7.07
CA PRO A 54 -17.09 4.43 -8.35
C PRO A 54 -18.21 3.37 -8.40
N ALA A 55 -18.21 2.44 -7.45
CA ALA A 55 -19.28 1.44 -7.27
C ALA A 55 -20.50 1.95 -6.48
N GLY A 56 -20.55 3.24 -6.11
CA GLY A 56 -21.72 3.88 -5.52
C GLY A 56 -21.78 3.93 -3.98
N TYR A 57 -20.76 3.45 -3.27
CA TYR A 57 -20.71 3.49 -1.80
C TYR A 57 -19.70 4.52 -1.28
N THR A 58 -19.88 5.00 -0.05
CA THR A 58 -18.96 5.96 0.58
C THR A 58 -17.89 5.22 1.39
N VAL A 59 -16.64 5.60 1.18
CA VAL A 59 -15.51 5.23 2.06
C VAL A 59 -15.17 6.44 2.92
N ARG A 60 -15.19 6.26 4.25
CA ARG A 60 -14.75 7.27 5.21
C ARG A 60 -13.54 6.75 5.97
N ILE A 61 -12.47 7.54 6.04
CA ILE A 61 -11.43 7.35 7.05
C ILE A 61 -11.78 8.30 8.19
N VAL A 62 -12.12 7.73 9.35
CA VAL A 62 -12.67 8.47 10.49
C VAL A 62 -11.53 9.02 11.36
N SER A 63 -10.55 8.17 11.67
CA SER A 63 -9.41 8.54 12.49
C SER A 63 -8.17 7.73 12.12
N ALA A 64 -6.99 8.29 12.41
CA ALA A 64 -5.69 7.65 12.38
C ALA A 64 -4.97 8.08 13.66
N GLU A 65 -5.00 7.21 14.67
CA GLU A 65 -4.50 7.53 16.02
C GLU A 65 -3.12 6.90 16.21
N PRO A 66 -2.08 7.68 16.58
CA PRO A 66 -0.75 7.14 16.83
C PRO A 66 -0.77 6.12 17.97
N VAL A 67 -0.24 4.92 17.69
CA VAL A 67 -0.08 3.84 18.68
C VAL A 67 1.39 3.54 19.03
N GLY A 68 2.30 4.39 18.54
CA GLY A 68 3.74 4.33 18.80
C GLY A 68 4.56 3.79 17.62
N ASP A 69 5.86 4.06 17.66
CA ASP A 69 6.83 3.63 16.62
C ASP A 69 6.42 4.06 15.19
N GLY A 70 5.73 5.19 15.02
CA GLY A 70 5.26 5.65 13.70
C GLY A 70 4.19 4.74 13.06
N VAL A 71 3.42 4.03 13.87
CA VAL A 71 2.23 3.26 13.46
C VAL A 71 0.99 3.97 13.95
N ASP A 72 -0.02 4.04 13.09
CA ASP A 72 -1.34 4.55 13.41
C ASP A 72 -2.37 3.40 13.43
N SER A 73 -3.31 3.50 14.37
CA SER A 73 -4.56 2.73 14.36
C SER A 73 -5.59 3.52 13.54
N VAL A 74 -5.88 3.02 12.34
CA VAL A 74 -6.79 3.66 11.39
C VAL A 74 -8.18 3.05 11.53
N HIS A 75 -9.19 3.90 11.69
CA HIS A 75 -10.60 3.51 11.68
C HIS A 75 -11.26 3.93 10.37
N ALA A 76 -11.75 2.95 9.61
CA ALA A 76 -12.43 3.14 8.33
C ALA A 76 -13.89 2.67 8.39
N GLU A 77 -14.74 3.36 7.64
CA GLU A 77 -16.14 3.02 7.45
C GLU A 77 -16.47 2.93 5.96
N TYR A 78 -17.31 1.96 5.65
CA TYR A 78 -17.84 1.70 4.32
C TYR A 78 -19.36 1.78 4.44
N VAL A 79 -19.95 2.79 3.80
CA VAL A 79 -21.38 3.09 3.89
C VAL A 79 -22.03 2.78 2.53
N PHE A 80 -22.88 1.77 2.53
CA PHE A 80 -23.74 1.36 1.42
C PHE A 80 -25.18 1.83 1.70
N ASP A 81 -26.07 1.73 0.70
CA ASP A 81 -27.46 2.17 0.84
C ASP A 81 -28.22 1.41 1.95
N ASP A 82 -27.90 0.13 2.15
CA ASP A 82 -28.58 -0.79 3.06
C ASP A 82 -27.69 -1.30 4.20
N ALA A 83 -26.40 -0.96 4.21
CA ALA A 83 -25.42 -1.52 5.15
C ALA A 83 -24.30 -0.54 5.51
N ARG A 84 -23.76 -0.72 6.72
CA ARG A 84 -22.52 -0.07 7.16
C ARG A 84 -21.55 -1.12 7.67
N TRP A 85 -20.34 -1.10 7.14
CA TRP A 85 -19.23 -1.94 7.60
C TRP A 85 -18.10 -1.06 8.12
N THR A 86 -17.46 -1.49 9.21
CA THR A 86 -16.32 -0.77 9.79
C THR A 86 -15.12 -1.70 9.92
N GLN A 87 -13.94 -1.11 9.80
CA GLN A 87 -12.68 -1.81 9.92
C GLN A 87 -11.69 -0.95 10.70
N THR A 88 -11.00 -1.55 11.65
CA THR A 88 -9.82 -0.96 12.27
C THR A 88 -8.58 -1.74 11.87
N PHE A 89 -7.55 -1.06 11.36
CA PHE A 89 -6.30 -1.67 10.95
C PHE A 89 -5.12 -0.81 11.39
N ARG A 90 -3.93 -1.42 11.42
CA ARG A 90 -2.69 -0.69 11.72
C ARG A 90 -1.97 -0.38 10.43
N SER A 91 -1.64 0.89 10.24
CA SER A 91 -0.87 1.35 9.10
C SER A 91 0.36 2.12 9.54
N ARG A 92 1.41 2.02 8.74
CA ARG A 92 2.65 2.76 8.89
C ARG A 92 2.85 3.58 7.65
N GLU A 93 3.00 4.88 7.85
CA GLU A 93 3.31 5.80 6.77
C GLU A 93 4.63 5.41 6.10
N LEU A 94 4.64 5.44 4.76
CA LEU A 94 5.84 5.25 3.96
C LEU A 94 5.95 6.39 2.95
N SER A 95 7.04 7.15 3.06
CA SER A 95 7.41 8.08 2.00
C SER A 95 7.66 7.30 0.70
N LYS A 96 7.64 8.01 -0.44
CA LYS A 96 7.98 7.42 -1.74
C LYS A 96 9.37 6.80 -1.74
N GLU A 97 10.34 7.50 -1.19
CA GLU A 97 11.74 7.10 -1.11
C GLU A 97 11.91 5.86 -0.22
N GLN A 98 11.20 5.80 0.92
CA GLN A 98 11.20 4.63 1.80
C GLN A 98 10.58 3.42 1.10
N PHE A 99 9.43 3.61 0.46
CA PHE A 99 8.75 2.57 -0.31
C PHE A 99 9.65 1.99 -1.42
N GLU A 100 10.28 2.85 -2.22
CA GLU A 100 11.20 2.44 -3.29
C GLU A 100 12.44 1.73 -2.73
N SER A 101 12.97 2.18 -1.59
CA SER A 101 14.09 1.53 -0.91
C SER A 101 13.74 0.12 -0.43
N HIS A 102 12.53 -0.10 0.09
CA HIS A 102 12.06 -1.43 0.49
C HIS A 102 11.87 -2.36 -0.70
N LEU A 103 11.47 -1.84 -1.87
CA LEU A 103 11.43 -2.62 -3.11
C LEU A 103 12.83 -3.05 -3.54
N ALA A 104 13.78 -2.11 -3.57
CA ALA A 104 15.17 -2.39 -3.96
C ALA A 104 15.80 -3.45 -3.04
N ALA A 105 15.57 -3.34 -1.73
CA ALA A 105 16.02 -4.35 -0.76
C ALA A 105 15.42 -5.75 -1.00
N ALA A 106 14.29 -5.85 -1.71
CA ALA A 106 13.67 -7.10 -2.11
C ALA A 106 14.03 -7.54 -3.55
N GLY A 107 14.92 -6.82 -4.25
CA GLY A 107 15.29 -7.10 -5.65
C GLY A 107 14.19 -6.72 -6.64
N LEU A 108 13.39 -5.70 -6.30
CA LEU A 108 12.35 -5.12 -7.14
C LEU A 108 12.65 -3.64 -7.36
N THR A 109 12.28 -3.11 -8.52
CA THR A 109 12.38 -1.67 -8.80
C THR A 109 11.05 -1.15 -9.34
N VAL A 110 10.76 0.13 -9.10
CA VAL A 110 9.60 0.78 -9.68
C VAL A 110 9.85 1.00 -11.17
N ASP A 111 8.94 0.51 -12.00
CA ASP A 111 8.91 0.86 -13.41
C ASP A 111 8.08 2.12 -13.64
N ARG A 112 6.88 2.18 -13.03
CA ARG A 112 6.00 3.36 -13.12
C ARG A 112 4.93 3.37 -12.05
N TYR A 113 4.49 4.58 -11.72
CA TYR A 113 3.22 4.83 -11.04
C TYR A 113 2.10 4.86 -12.08
N LEU A 114 1.04 4.10 -11.82
CA LEU A 114 -0.04 3.81 -12.77
C LEU A 114 -1.22 4.78 -12.65
N THR A 115 -1.31 5.46 -11.52
CA THR A 115 -2.36 6.43 -11.21
C THR A 115 -1.72 7.75 -10.77
N ASP A 116 -2.38 8.87 -11.06
CA ASP A 116 -1.86 10.21 -10.75
C ASP A 116 -1.69 10.43 -9.24
N ASP A 117 -2.51 9.75 -8.44
CA ASP A 117 -2.41 9.72 -6.97
C ASP A 117 -1.28 8.83 -6.43
N GLY A 118 -0.55 8.13 -7.30
CA GLY A 118 0.57 7.26 -6.94
C GLY A 118 0.20 5.99 -6.19
N ILE A 119 -1.09 5.68 -6.02
CA ILE A 119 -1.57 4.51 -5.26
C ILE A 119 -1.18 3.20 -5.93
N TRP A 120 -1.31 3.12 -7.24
CA TRP A 120 -0.99 1.91 -7.99
C TRP A 120 0.40 2.00 -8.59
N VAL A 121 1.24 1.03 -8.25
CA VAL A 121 2.63 0.97 -8.70
C VAL A 121 2.86 -0.31 -9.48
N ARG A 122 3.49 -0.18 -10.65
CA ARG A 122 4.10 -1.29 -11.37
C ARG A 122 5.55 -1.40 -10.94
N ALA A 123 5.89 -2.49 -10.25
CA ALA A 123 7.25 -2.88 -9.97
C ALA A 123 7.67 -4.08 -10.83
N VAL A 124 8.97 -4.16 -11.13
CA VAL A 124 9.57 -5.23 -11.93
C VAL A 124 10.79 -5.80 -11.19
N PRO A 125 11.19 -7.04 -11.44
CA PRO A 125 12.46 -7.56 -10.95
C PRO A 125 13.63 -6.69 -11.37
N GLU A 126 14.57 -6.45 -10.45
CA GLU A 126 15.85 -5.87 -10.82
C GLU A 126 16.57 -6.79 -11.80
N ARG A 127 17.12 -6.22 -12.88
CA ARG A 127 17.98 -6.99 -13.77
C ARG A 127 19.26 -7.36 -13.02
N PRO A 128 19.78 -8.59 -13.17
CA PRO A 128 21.11 -8.88 -12.69
C PRO A 128 22.09 -7.87 -13.31
N ARG A 129 22.97 -7.28 -12.50
CA ARG A 129 24.11 -6.53 -13.06
C ARG A 129 24.90 -7.53 -13.89
N SER A 130 25.03 -7.27 -15.18
CA SER A 130 26.01 -7.95 -16.03
C SER A 130 27.40 -7.58 -15.51
N GLU A 131 28.16 -8.58 -15.05
CA GLU A 131 29.60 -8.49 -14.78
C GLU A 131 30.39 -8.28 -16.07
#